data_AF-A0A838SB55-F1
#
_entry.id   AF-A0A838SB55-F1
#
_cell.length_a   1.000
_cell.length_b   1.000
_cell.length_c   1.000
_cell.angle_alpha   90.00
_cell.angle_beta   90.00
_cell.angle_gamma   90.00
#
_symmetry.space_group_name_H-M   'P 1'
#
loop_
_entity.id
_entity.type
_entity.pdbx_description
1 polymer ?
#
loop_
_entity_poly.entity_id
_entity_poly.type
_entity_poly.pdbx_seq_one_letter_code
_entity_poly.pdbx_strand_id
1 'polypeptide(L)'
;EDSAFSYREQPDDPPLELTNLQLNVENIQNIRSPDGEYPSGIHLEGSINKSGLVSISGKANFLAKPFPGVSVDFDVNNVQLKPFIPLSSLLNVDIHSGTLNGRGHVEYAPWINIVQIAMLEIDNPHINYVEKHSQKKAQKATEDSQPQDGGDSKKSQDPFKVLVESASVKNGDFGYKNQTTNPPYKIFFNQVDLQITGVGAPQITHKGELKLSGKFMGKGKTTIEGGFRPEVQRPDFDVKVEIGKTDMTTLNDVLKAYGGFDVKSGAFSLISEIHTDKGRVQGYIKPFFDRPEIYDLSQDQTDNIFQQLYEGVVGAVASILENVPRDQVATKTEITGNLKNIKVGTWELIWNLFKNAFIDAMTPAFENLNTIGKEN
;
A
#
# COMPACT_ATOMS: atom_id res chain seq x y z
N GLU A 1 0.91 38.62 -16.72
CA GLU A 1 -0.30 38.68 -15.89
C GLU A 1 -0.20 37.57 -14.86
N ASP A 2 -0.42 37.87 -13.57
CA ASP A 2 -0.35 36.87 -12.51
C ASP A 2 -1.59 35.97 -12.59
N SER A 3 -1.48 34.91 -13.39
CA SER A 3 -2.50 33.88 -13.53
C SER A 3 -2.56 33.07 -12.23
N ALA A 4 -3.71 33.11 -11.56
CA ALA A 4 -4.01 32.35 -10.36
C ALA A 4 -5.27 31.51 -10.56
N PHE A 5 -5.17 30.21 -10.32
CA PHE A 5 -6.28 29.27 -10.31
C PHE A 5 -6.42 28.67 -8.92
N SER A 6 -7.64 28.59 -8.39
CA SER A 6 -7.90 27.98 -7.09
C SER A 6 -9.02 26.95 -7.22
N TYR A 7 -8.79 25.76 -6.69
CA TYR A 7 -9.77 24.68 -6.66
C TYR A 7 -10.04 24.24 -5.23
N ARG A 8 -11.33 24.00 -4.92
CA ARG A 8 -11.82 23.38 -3.69
C ARG A 8 -12.93 22.40 -4.06
N GLU A 9 -12.90 21.21 -3.48
CA GLU A 9 -14.00 20.26 -3.64
C GLU A 9 -15.12 20.57 -2.64
N GLN A 10 -14.78 20.79 -1.37
CA GLN A 10 -15.69 21.26 -0.33
C GLN A 10 -15.28 22.63 0.23
N PRO A 11 -16.22 23.41 0.80
CA PRO A 11 -15.92 24.76 1.32
C PRO A 11 -14.80 24.80 2.36
N ASP A 12 -14.72 23.77 3.20
CA ASP A 12 -13.78 23.64 4.32
C ASP A 12 -12.43 23.01 3.92
N ASP A 13 -12.30 22.53 2.68
CA ASP A 13 -11.05 21.93 2.21
C ASP A 13 -9.96 22.99 1.98
N PRO A 14 -8.68 22.66 2.24
CA PRO A 14 -7.58 23.52 1.86
C PRO A 14 -7.58 23.71 0.33
N PRO A 15 -7.50 24.95 -0.18
CA PRO A 15 -7.48 25.18 -1.61
C PRO A 15 -6.19 24.64 -2.24
N LEU A 16 -6.33 24.05 -3.42
CA LEU A 16 -5.24 23.87 -4.36
C LEU A 16 -5.11 25.16 -5.17
N GLU A 17 -4.02 25.90 -4.97
CA GLU A 17 -3.72 27.16 -5.65
C GLU A 17 -2.60 26.93 -6.66
N LEU A 18 -2.85 27.28 -7.91
CA LEU A 18 -1.82 27.34 -8.96
C LEU A 18 -1.58 28.81 -9.28
N THR A 19 -0.35 29.28 -9.14
CA THR A 19 0.04 30.67 -9.43
C THR A 19 1.23 30.72 -10.36
N ASN A 20 1.49 31.90 -10.94
CA ASN A 20 2.64 32.15 -11.83
C ASN A 20 2.67 31.19 -13.03
N LEU A 21 1.50 30.84 -13.57
CA LEU A 21 1.41 29.86 -14.64
C LEU A 21 1.90 30.47 -15.95
N GLN A 22 2.95 29.89 -16.50
CA GLN A 22 3.49 30.19 -17.82
C GLN A 22 3.29 28.95 -18.70
N LEU A 23 2.38 29.06 -19.67
CA LEU A 23 2.11 28.00 -20.63
C LEU A 23 2.52 28.47 -22.03
N ASN A 24 3.47 27.76 -22.62
CA ASN A 24 3.88 27.93 -24.00
C ASN A 24 3.50 26.68 -24.79
N VAL A 25 2.73 26.87 -25.85
CA VAL A 25 2.37 25.81 -26.79
C VAL A 25 2.80 26.23 -28.18
N GLU A 26 3.62 25.41 -28.82
CA GLU A 26 4.21 25.69 -30.12
C GLU A 26 3.79 24.66 -31.16
N ASN A 27 3.81 25.08 -32.42
CA ASN A 27 3.59 24.19 -33.57
C ASN A 27 2.25 23.43 -33.51
N ILE A 28 1.17 24.13 -33.15
CA ILE A 28 -0.19 23.57 -33.23
C ILE A 28 -0.60 23.50 -34.70
N GLN A 29 -0.56 22.30 -35.28
CA GLN A 29 -0.89 22.08 -36.69
C GLN A 29 -2.19 21.29 -36.82
N ASN A 30 -3.02 21.67 -37.80
CA ASN A 30 -4.23 20.91 -38.15
C ASN A 30 -3.94 19.75 -39.12
N ILE A 31 -2.96 18.91 -38.77
CA ILE A 31 -2.59 17.73 -39.55
C ILE A 31 -2.74 16.47 -38.71
N ARG A 32 -3.21 15.39 -39.33
CA ARG A 32 -3.19 14.08 -38.69
C ARG A 32 -1.76 13.53 -38.78
N SER A 33 -1.17 13.28 -37.63
CA SER A 33 0.14 12.63 -37.52
C SER A 33 -0.05 11.13 -37.27
N PRO A 34 0.89 10.27 -37.69
CA PRO A 34 0.93 8.86 -37.29
C PRO A 34 0.92 8.66 -35.77
N ASP A 35 0.50 7.46 -35.34
CA ASP A 35 0.59 7.06 -33.94
C ASP A 35 2.06 7.09 -33.46
N GLY A 36 2.28 7.60 -32.24
CA GLY A 36 3.61 7.82 -31.68
C GLY A 36 4.27 9.15 -32.07
N GLU A 37 3.66 9.95 -32.94
CA GLU A 37 4.14 11.30 -33.25
C GLU A 37 3.41 12.38 -32.45
N TYR A 38 4.19 13.31 -31.88
CA TYR A 38 3.74 14.44 -31.07
C TYR A 38 4.26 15.75 -31.69
N PRO A 39 3.54 16.35 -32.65
CA PRO A 39 4.05 17.46 -33.45
C PRO A 39 4.16 18.79 -32.69
N SER A 40 3.38 18.99 -31.62
CA SER A 40 3.28 20.27 -30.93
C SER A 40 4.12 20.28 -29.66
N GLY A 41 4.96 21.31 -29.46
CA GLY A 41 5.72 21.49 -28.23
C GLY A 41 4.84 22.04 -27.12
N ILE A 42 5.01 21.55 -25.89
CA ILE A 42 4.35 22.08 -24.69
C ILE A 42 5.42 22.33 -23.63
N HIS A 43 5.35 23.51 -23.02
CA HIS A 43 6.09 23.85 -21.84
C HIS A 43 5.16 24.58 -20.86
N LEU A 44 5.10 24.09 -19.63
CA LEU A 44 4.33 24.67 -18.54
C LEU A 44 5.22 24.80 -17.33
N GLU A 45 5.26 26.00 -16.76
CA GLU A 45 5.87 26.27 -15.46
C GLU A 45 4.86 26.97 -14.55
N GLY A 46 4.98 26.74 -13.25
CA GLY A 46 4.14 27.39 -12.27
C GLY A 46 4.50 27.05 -10.84
N SER A 47 3.69 27.57 -9.93
CA SER A 47 3.80 27.32 -8.51
C SER A 47 2.51 26.71 -7.96
N ILE A 48 2.64 25.67 -7.16
CA ILE A 48 1.56 25.04 -6.41
C ILE A 48 1.62 25.55 -4.96
N ASN A 49 0.53 26.14 -4.48
CA ASN A 49 0.39 26.69 -3.13
C ASN A 49 1.59 27.56 -2.71
N LYS A 50 2.03 28.43 -3.65
CA LYS A 50 3.11 29.43 -3.54
C LYS A 50 4.53 28.90 -3.33
N SER A 51 4.68 27.65 -2.89
CA SER A 51 5.96 27.10 -2.41
C SER A 51 6.41 25.86 -3.19
N GLY A 52 5.47 25.10 -3.76
CA GLY A 52 5.78 24.01 -4.66
C GLY A 52 6.06 24.55 -6.05
N LEU A 53 7.12 24.09 -6.70
CA LEU A 53 7.42 24.41 -8.09
C LEU A 53 6.98 23.22 -8.96
N VAL A 54 6.43 23.52 -10.12
CA VAL A 54 6.08 22.52 -11.13
C VAL A 54 6.61 22.99 -12.48
N SER A 55 7.30 22.09 -13.18
CA SER A 55 7.68 22.25 -14.57
C SER A 55 7.23 21.00 -15.33
N ILE A 56 6.61 21.21 -16.48
CA ILE A 56 6.17 20.16 -17.39
C ILE A 56 6.66 20.55 -18.77
N SER A 57 7.42 19.67 -19.43
CA SER A 57 7.98 19.95 -20.74
C SER A 57 7.87 18.71 -21.63
N GLY A 58 7.48 18.90 -22.87
CA GLY A 58 7.43 17.79 -23.82
C GLY A 58 6.63 18.13 -25.05
N LYS A 59 5.89 17.15 -25.55
CA LYS A 59 5.17 17.24 -26.81
C LYS A 59 3.76 16.70 -26.70
N ALA A 60 2.90 17.17 -27.59
CA ALA A 60 1.52 16.73 -27.71
C ALA A 60 1.09 16.51 -29.15
N ASN A 61 0.07 15.66 -29.29
CA ASN A 61 -0.72 15.47 -30.48
C ASN A 61 -2.18 15.81 -30.13
N PHE A 62 -2.54 17.08 -30.26
CA PHE A 62 -3.87 17.60 -29.92
C PHE A 62 -5.00 17.01 -30.78
N LEU A 63 -4.66 16.42 -31.94
CA LEU A 63 -5.60 15.87 -32.90
C LEU A 63 -5.60 14.34 -32.97
N ALA A 64 -4.87 13.69 -32.06
CA ALA A 64 -4.95 12.25 -31.86
C ALA A 64 -6.40 11.84 -31.55
N LYS A 65 -6.79 10.67 -32.07
CA LYS A 65 -8.12 10.10 -31.85
C LYS A 65 -8.03 8.80 -31.07
N PRO A 66 -8.96 8.53 -30.13
CA PRO A 66 -10.18 9.30 -29.87
C PRO A 66 -9.99 10.51 -28.94
N PHE A 67 -8.82 10.69 -28.34
CA PHE A 67 -8.49 11.82 -27.46
C PHE A 67 -7.03 12.29 -27.69
N PRO A 68 -6.69 13.53 -27.30
CA PRO A 68 -5.33 14.08 -27.43
C PRO A 68 -4.26 13.20 -26.78
N GLY A 69 -3.10 13.12 -27.42
CA GLY A 69 -1.91 12.46 -26.86
C GLY A 69 -0.93 13.47 -26.27
N VAL A 70 -0.26 13.11 -25.18
CA VAL A 70 0.86 13.86 -24.59
C VAL A 70 2.01 12.93 -24.24
N SER A 71 3.23 13.43 -24.37
CA SER A 71 4.48 12.80 -23.92
C SER A 71 5.29 13.91 -23.25
N VAL A 72 5.32 13.91 -21.92
CA VAL A 72 5.84 15.03 -21.14
C VAL A 72 6.71 14.55 -19.99
N ASP A 73 7.84 15.22 -19.80
CA ASP A 73 8.61 15.16 -18.58
C ASP A 73 7.98 16.12 -17.57
N PHE A 74 7.94 15.70 -16.30
CA PHE A 74 7.54 16.55 -15.19
C PHE A 74 8.65 16.62 -14.16
N ASP A 75 8.73 17.77 -13.51
CA ASP A 75 9.56 18.03 -12.34
C ASP A 75 8.70 18.79 -11.33
N VAL A 76 8.60 18.24 -10.12
CA VAL A 76 7.89 18.86 -9.01
C VAL A 76 8.82 18.93 -7.82
N ASN A 77 8.88 20.11 -7.21
CA ASN A 77 9.76 20.38 -6.08
C ASN A 77 8.95 21.02 -4.96
N ASN A 78 9.16 20.57 -3.72
CA ASN A 78 8.60 21.16 -2.51
C ASN A 78 7.06 21.28 -2.52
N VAL A 79 6.37 20.30 -3.11
CA VAL A 79 4.90 20.30 -3.20
C VAL A 79 4.30 19.76 -1.90
N GLN A 80 3.58 20.59 -1.17
CA GLN A 80 2.88 20.16 0.05
C GLN A 80 1.75 19.18 -0.29
N LEU A 81 1.58 18.11 0.48
CA LEU A 81 0.53 17.10 0.23
C LEU A 81 -0.85 17.51 0.75
N LYS A 82 -0.92 18.40 1.74
CA LYS A 82 -2.18 18.83 2.38
C LYS A 82 -3.26 19.35 1.41
N PRO A 83 -2.95 20.11 0.34
CA PRO A 83 -3.95 20.59 -0.62
C PRO A 83 -4.61 19.47 -1.44
N PHE A 84 -4.06 18.26 -1.42
CA PHE A 84 -4.57 17.10 -2.15
C PHE A 84 -5.51 16.21 -1.32
N ILE A 85 -5.87 16.63 -0.09
CA ILE A 85 -6.88 15.96 0.76
C ILE A 85 -8.19 15.65 0.03
N PRO A 86 -8.76 16.56 -0.79
CA PRO A 86 -10.01 16.25 -1.48
C PRO A 86 -9.92 15.00 -2.36
N LEU A 87 -8.79 14.87 -3.08
CA LEU A 87 -8.49 13.74 -3.94
C LEU A 87 -8.18 12.44 -3.17
N SER A 88 -7.78 12.54 -1.90
CA SER A 88 -7.43 11.36 -1.09
C SER A 88 -8.66 10.58 -0.62
N SER A 89 -9.83 11.23 -0.57
CA SER A 89 -11.11 10.60 -0.24
C SER A 89 -11.50 9.47 -1.21
N LEU A 90 -11.11 9.60 -2.49
CA LEU A 90 -11.35 8.58 -3.53
C LEU A 90 -10.56 7.30 -3.30
N LEU A 91 -9.45 7.37 -2.55
CA LEU A 91 -8.54 6.26 -2.31
C LEU A 91 -8.65 5.69 -0.90
N ASN A 92 -9.62 6.16 -0.10
CA ASN A 92 -9.72 5.85 1.33
C ASN A 92 -8.42 6.20 2.11
N VAL A 93 -7.77 7.29 1.73
CA VAL A 93 -6.54 7.77 2.35
C VAL A 93 -6.81 9.12 3.02
N ASP A 94 -6.39 9.27 4.27
CA ASP A 94 -6.37 10.53 5.00
C ASP A 94 -4.94 11.11 4.98
N ILE A 95 -4.72 12.14 4.17
CA ILE A 95 -3.44 12.88 4.12
C ILE A 95 -3.49 14.01 5.14
N HIS A 96 -2.49 14.10 6.04
CA HIS A 96 -2.41 15.17 7.04
C HIS A 96 -1.28 16.15 6.75
N SER A 97 -0.12 15.62 6.37
CA SER A 97 1.09 16.41 6.05
C SER A 97 2.02 15.65 5.11
N GLY A 98 3.03 16.36 4.62
CA GLY A 98 4.12 15.82 3.81
C GLY A 98 4.53 16.81 2.74
N THR A 99 5.78 16.70 2.29
CA THR A 99 6.31 17.46 1.16
C THR A 99 6.83 16.48 0.13
N LEU A 100 6.44 16.67 -1.12
CA LEU A 100 6.74 15.80 -2.23
C LEU A 100 7.69 16.50 -3.21
N ASN A 101 8.74 15.78 -3.58
CA ASN A 101 9.60 16.07 -4.72
C ASN A 101 9.50 14.89 -5.68
N GLY A 102 9.56 15.14 -6.97
CA GLY A 102 9.52 14.07 -7.93
C GLY A 102 9.82 14.51 -9.33
N ARG A 103 10.34 13.58 -10.12
CA ARG A 103 10.50 13.78 -11.55
C ARG A 103 10.20 12.51 -12.30
N GLY A 104 9.78 12.66 -13.54
CA GLY A 104 9.49 11.52 -14.38
C GLY A 104 8.96 11.91 -15.73
N HIS A 105 8.43 10.91 -16.42
CA HIS A 105 7.83 11.02 -17.73
C HIS A 105 6.41 10.46 -17.70
N VAL A 106 5.49 11.12 -18.38
CA VAL A 106 4.13 10.63 -18.61
C VAL A 106 3.88 10.63 -20.11
N GLU A 107 3.52 9.47 -20.63
CA GLU A 107 3.01 9.34 -22.00
C GLU A 107 1.58 8.79 -21.92
N TYR A 108 0.64 9.62 -22.35
CA TYR A 108 -0.79 9.34 -22.32
C TYR A 108 -1.36 9.65 -23.69
N ALA A 109 -1.74 8.61 -24.42
CA ALA A 109 -2.26 8.68 -25.77
C ALA A 109 -3.15 7.46 -26.08
N PRO A 110 -3.93 7.49 -27.18
CA PRO A 110 -4.81 6.36 -27.56
C PRO A 110 -4.15 4.98 -27.64
N TRP A 111 -2.82 4.93 -27.87
CA TRP A 111 -2.04 3.71 -28.05
C TRP A 111 -1.17 3.34 -26.84
N ILE A 112 -0.97 4.25 -25.87
CA ILE A 112 -0.07 4.03 -24.74
C ILE A 112 -0.47 4.87 -23.53
N ASN A 113 -0.42 4.24 -22.36
CA ASN A 113 -0.62 4.88 -21.07
C ASN A 113 0.51 4.42 -20.16
N ILE A 114 1.54 5.25 -19.98
CA ILE A 114 2.70 4.94 -19.14
C ILE A 114 3.08 6.14 -18.28
N VAL A 115 3.42 5.85 -17.02
CA VAL A 115 4.02 6.79 -16.07
C VAL A 115 5.34 6.21 -15.64
N GLN A 116 6.42 6.93 -15.86
CA GLN A 116 7.77 6.57 -15.45
C GLN A 116 8.24 7.56 -14.40
N ILE A 117 8.36 7.12 -13.16
CA ILE A 117 8.84 7.93 -12.05
C ILE A 117 10.33 7.65 -11.90
N ALA A 118 11.17 8.59 -12.32
CA ALA A 118 12.62 8.46 -12.15
C ALA A 118 13.00 8.63 -10.67
N MET A 119 12.36 9.58 -10.00
CA MET A 119 12.58 9.86 -8.58
C MET A 119 11.28 10.34 -7.95
N LEU A 120 10.99 9.84 -6.75
CA LEU A 120 9.92 10.33 -5.89
C LEU A 120 10.41 10.38 -4.45
N GLU A 121 10.40 11.55 -3.83
CA GLU A 121 10.82 11.73 -2.44
C GLU A 121 9.69 12.37 -1.66
N ILE A 122 9.37 11.80 -0.50
CA ILE A 122 8.35 12.35 0.39
C ILE A 122 8.93 12.55 1.79
N ASP A 123 9.00 13.81 2.23
CA ASP A 123 9.49 14.19 3.55
C ASP A 123 8.35 14.39 4.53
N ASN A 124 8.49 13.79 5.72
CA ASN A 124 7.54 13.88 6.84
C ASN A 124 6.06 13.64 6.44
N PRO A 125 5.74 12.61 5.62
CA PRO A 125 4.35 12.30 5.33
C PRO A 125 3.64 11.84 6.59
N HIS A 126 2.41 12.31 6.80
CA HIS A 126 1.50 11.71 7.76
C HIS A 126 0.23 11.28 7.02
N ILE A 127 0.11 9.98 6.80
CA ILE A 127 -0.89 9.39 5.91
C ILE A 127 -1.55 8.22 6.63
N ASN A 128 -2.88 8.16 6.61
CA ASN A 128 -3.61 7.01 7.14
C ASN A 128 -4.47 6.38 6.04
N TYR A 129 -4.36 5.07 5.81
CA TYR A 129 -5.38 4.33 5.07
C TYR A 129 -6.55 4.01 5.99
N VAL A 130 -7.79 4.15 5.50
CA VAL A 130 -9.01 3.93 6.27
C VAL A 130 -9.86 2.85 5.62
N GLU A 131 -9.86 1.65 6.17
CA GLU A 131 -10.76 0.60 5.75
C GLU A 131 -12.17 0.87 6.31
N LYS A 132 -13.11 1.19 5.42
CA LYS A 132 -14.52 1.39 5.73
C LYS A 132 -15.33 0.25 5.14
N HIS A 133 -16.50 -0.05 5.69
CA HIS A 133 -17.41 -1.00 5.07
C HIS A 133 -17.69 -0.48 3.67
N SER A 134 -17.28 -1.24 2.65
CA SER A 134 -17.59 -0.88 1.29
C SER A 134 -19.11 -0.73 1.23
N GLN A 135 -19.60 0.47 0.94
CA GLN A 135 -20.89 0.59 0.32
C GLN A 135 -20.73 -0.12 -1.02
N LYS A 136 -20.97 -1.44 -1.04
CA LYS A 136 -21.38 -2.11 -2.26
C LYS A 136 -22.59 -1.31 -2.72
N LYS A 137 -22.38 -0.34 -3.62
CA LYS A 137 -23.43 0.05 -4.54
C LYS A 137 -23.89 -1.28 -5.10
N ALA A 138 -25.09 -1.68 -4.72
CA ALA A 138 -25.74 -2.83 -5.29
C ALA A 138 -25.78 -2.58 -6.79
N GLN A 139 -24.80 -3.13 -7.51
CA GLN A 139 -24.97 -3.52 -8.89
C GLN A 139 -25.99 -4.65 -8.82
N LYS A 140 -27.26 -4.26 -8.68
CA LYS A 140 -28.37 -5.09 -9.07
C LYS A 140 -28.10 -5.43 -10.54
N ALA A 141 -28.02 -6.72 -10.79
CA ALA A 141 -28.25 -7.29 -12.09
C ALA A 141 -29.48 -6.61 -12.71
N THR A 142 -29.24 -5.87 -13.79
CA THR A 142 -30.23 -5.71 -14.84
C THR A 142 -29.81 -6.67 -15.94
N GLU A 143 -30.03 -7.96 -15.69
CA GLU A 143 -30.35 -8.91 -16.76
C GLU A 143 -31.75 -8.57 -17.24
N ASP A 144 -31.85 -7.60 -18.15
CA ASP A 144 -32.79 -7.62 -19.28
C ASP A 144 -32.64 -6.31 -20.07
N SER A 145 -31.90 -6.38 -21.17
CA SER A 145 -32.06 -5.53 -22.36
C SER A 145 -31.21 -6.13 -23.47
N GLN A 146 -31.87 -6.84 -24.38
CA GLN A 146 -31.30 -7.21 -25.67
C GLN A 146 -30.94 -5.95 -26.51
N PRO A 147 -30.00 -6.09 -27.46
CA PRO A 147 -29.23 -4.97 -28.01
C PRO A 147 -30.01 -4.21 -29.08
N GLN A 148 -29.99 -2.88 -29.00
CA GLN A 148 -30.23 -2.02 -30.15
C GLN A 148 -28.99 -1.18 -30.45
N ASP A 149 -28.66 -1.22 -31.74
CA ASP A 149 -27.46 -0.77 -32.42
C ASP A 149 -27.22 0.75 -32.35
N GLY A 150 -25.94 1.12 -32.35
CA GLY A 150 -25.47 2.39 -32.93
C GLY A 150 -24.77 3.39 -32.00
N GLY A 151 -23.43 3.32 -31.93
CA GLY A 151 -22.58 4.50 -31.67
C GLY A 151 -21.59 4.40 -30.50
N ASP A 152 -20.35 4.01 -30.82
CA ASP A 152 -19.11 4.22 -30.04
C ASP A 152 -19.08 3.82 -28.56
N SER A 153 -18.93 2.51 -28.37
CA SER A 153 -18.02 1.86 -27.42
C SER A 153 -17.38 2.74 -26.33
N LYS A 154 -17.84 2.54 -25.09
CA LYS A 154 -17.03 2.68 -23.88
C LYS A 154 -15.77 1.82 -23.99
N LYS A 155 -14.70 2.33 -24.62
CA LYS A 155 -13.35 1.79 -24.42
C LYS A 155 -12.93 2.20 -23.02
N SER A 156 -13.04 1.25 -22.08
CA SER A 156 -12.30 1.30 -20.82
C SER A 156 -10.84 1.59 -21.20
N GLN A 157 -10.32 2.74 -20.79
CA GLN A 157 -8.92 3.08 -21.03
C GLN A 157 -8.05 2.01 -20.35
N ASP A 158 -7.07 1.47 -21.08
CA ASP A 158 -6.13 0.53 -20.49
C ASP A 158 -5.45 1.22 -19.29
N PRO A 159 -5.32 0.52 -18.13
CA PRO A 159 -4.71 1.10 -16.95
C PRO A 159 -3.27 1.55 -17.24
N PHE A 160 -2.85 2.64 -16.60
CA PHE A 160 -1.47 3.12 -16.73
C PHE A 160 -0.48 2.03 -16.33
N LYS A 161 0.53 1.81 -17.18
CA LYS A 161 1.74 1.09 -16.78
C LYS A 161 2.57 2.05 -15.94
N VAL A 162 2.79 1.71 -14.67
CA VAL A 162 3.58 2.54 -13.75
C VAL A 162 4.95 1.90 -13.55
N LEU A 163 6.00 2.66 -13.84
CA LEU A 163 7.39 2.30 -13.60
C LEU A 163 7.97 3.26 -12.57
N VAL A 164 8.71 2.75 -11.58
CA VAL A 164 9.40 3.58 -10.57
C VAL A 164 10.85 3.16 -10.50
N GLU A 165 11.75 4.04 -10.90
CA GLU A 165 13.20 3.80 -10.80
C GLU A 165 13.66 3.91 -9.34
N SER A 166 13.28 5.01 -8.67
CA SER A 166 13.57 5.22 -7.25
C SER A 166 12.43 5.97 -6.56
N ALA A 167 12.12 5.56 -5.33
CA ALA A 167 11.26 6.28 -4.43
C ALA A 167 11.77 6.19 -2.99
N SER A 168 11.62 7.26 -2.22
CA SER A 168 11.99 7.30 -0.82
C SER A 168 11.02 8.10 0.05
N VAL A 169 10.89 7.67 1.30
CA VAL A 169 10.21 8.42 2.35
C VAL A 169 11.21 8.67 3.47
N LYS A 170 11.17 9.88 4.03
CA LYS A 170 11.96 10.23 5.21
C LYS A 170 11.06 10.64 6.37
N ASN A 171 11.31 10.05 7.54
CA ASN A 171 10.60 10.35 8.79
C ASN A 171 9.06 10.36 8.64
N GLY A 172 8.50 9.33 7.99
CA GLY A 172 7.08 9.20 7.73
C GLY A 172 6.28 8.56 8.88
N ASP A 173 5.02 8.95 8.97
CA ASP A 173 4.02 8.40 9.88
C ASP A 173 2.86 7.81 9.06
N PHE A 174 2.74 6.48 9.10
CA PHE A 174 1.75 5.73 8.34
C PHE A 174 0.79 5.01 9.26
N GLY A 175 -0.51 5.16 9.05
CA GLY A 175 -1.54 4.46 9.80
C GLY A 175 -2.45 3.61 8.92
N TYR A 176 -2.92 2.50 9.48
CA TYR A 176 -4.02 1.71 8.97
C TYR A 176 -5.14 1.75 10.01
N LYS A 177 -6.28 2.36 9.67
CA LYS A 177 -7.46 2.43 10.51
C LYS A 177 -8.50 1.46 9.96
N ASN A 178 -8.90 0.47 10.76
CA ASN A 178 -10.00 -0.41 10.40
C ASN A 178 -11.27 0.01 11.11
N GLN A 179 -12.26 0.47 10.35
CA GLN A 179 -13.58 0.85 10.84
C GLN A 179 -14.64 -0.23 10.58
N THR A 180 -14.23 -1.41 10.08
CA THR A 180 -15.13 -2.54 9.78
C THR A 180 -15.21 -3.59 10.89
N THR A 181 -14.39 -3.44 11.93
CA THR A 181 -14.37 -4.30 13.11
C THR A 181 -15.00 -3.59 14.31
N ASN A 182 -15.34 -4.36 15.34
CA ASN A 182 -15.83 -3.83 16.61
C ASN A 182 -14.99 -4.41 17.77
N PRO A 183 -14.19 -3.60 18.49
CA PRO A 183 -13.99 -2.16 18.26
C PRO A 183 -13.25 -1.86 16.94
N PRO A 184 -13.39 -0.65 16.38
CA PRO A 184 -12.49 -0.18 15.35
C PRO A 184 -11.08 -0.02 15.95
N TYR A 185 -10.04 -0.26 15.16
CA TYR A 185 -8.66 -0.18 15.63
C TYR A 185 -7.78 0.60 14.66
N LYS A 186 -6.64 1.11 15.17
CA LYS A 186 -5.58 1.70 14.36
C LYS A 186 -4.26 0.99 14.62
N ILE A 187 -3.61 0.58 13.55
CA ILE A 187 -2.23 0.14 13.55
C ILE A 187 -1.39 1.23 12.88
N PHE A 188 -0.18 1.50 13.36
CA PHE A 188 0.65 2.54 12.75
C PHE A 188 2.16 2.26 12.85
N PHE A 189 2.89 2.86 11.93
CA PHE A 189 4.34 2.97 11.94
C PHE A 189 4.71 4.44 11.98
N ASN A 190 5.66 4.81 12.83
CA ASN A 190 6.18 6.17 12.91
C ASN A 190 7.69 6.19 12.70
N GLN A 191 8.21 7.37 12.36
CA GLN A 191 9.62 7.58 12.03
C GLN A 191 10.11 6.62 10.94
N VAL A 192 9.29 6.46 9.90
CA VAL A 192 9.57 5.55 8.79
C VAL A 192 10.54 6.19 7.82
N ASP A 193 11.67 5.54 7.62
CA ASP A 193 12.56 5.78 6.48
C ASP A 193 12.43 4.61 5.51
N LEU A 194 12.07 4.90 4.27
CA LEU A 194 11.82 3.91 3.20
C LEU A 194 12.65 4.28 1.99
N GLN A 195 13.22 3.26 1.34
CA GLN A 195 13.83 3.34 0.02
C GLN A 195 13.33 2.15 -0.80
N ILE A 196 12.87 2.43 -2.01
CA ILE A 196 12.47 1.42 -2.98
C ILE A 196 13.01 1.76 -4.36
N THR A 197 13.45 0.76 -5.11
CA THR A 197 13.95 0.93 -6.48
C THR A 197 13.39 -0.14 -7.41
N GLY A 198 13.30 0.17 -8.70
CA GLY A 198 13.03 -0.82 -9.76
C GLY A 198 11.62 -1.42 -9.79
N VAL A 199 10.57 -0.67 -9.44
CA VAL A 199 9.17 -1.13 -9.48
C VAL A 199 8.63 -1.15 -10.92
N GLY A 200 7.95 -2.23 -11.30
CA GLY A 200 7.08 -2.29 -12.49
C GLY A 200 7.76 -2.59 -13.83
N ALA A 201 9.07 -2.68 -13.90
CA ALA A 201 9.78 -2.78 -15.18
C ALA A 201 10.17 -4.21 -15.59
N PRO A 202 9.53 -4.82 -16.59
CA PRO A 202 9.98 -6.10 -17.15
C PRO A 202 11.30 -6.01 -17.92
N GLN A 203 11.80 -4.81 -18.21
CA GLN A 203 13.03 -4.55 -18.97
C GLN A 203 14.11 -3.77 -18.21
N ILE A 204 13.89 -3.34 -16.96
CA ILE A 204 14.99 -2.85 -16.14
C ILE A 204 15.76 -4.07 -15.67
N THR A 205 17.00 -4.19 -16.14
CA THR A 205 17.97 -5.27 -15.90
C THR A 205 18.39 -5.46 -14.44
N HIS A 206 17.82 -4.69 -13.50
CA HIS A 206 18.20 -4.67 -12.10
C HIS A 206 17.09 -5.23 -11.22
N LYS A 207 17.48 -6.04 -10.23
CA LYS A 207 16.59 -6.43 -9.13
C LYS A 207 16.11 -5.15 -8.46
N GLY A 208 14.80 -5.00 -8.29
CA GLY A 208 14.26 -3.97 -7.42
C GLY A 208 14.61 -4.30 -5.98
N GLU A 209 14.86 -3.27 -5.18
CA GLU A 209 15.18 -3.40 -3.76
C GLU A 209 14.21 -2.58 -2.92
N LEU A 210 13.95 -3.05 -1.71
CA LEU A 210 13.16 -2.40 -0.69
C LEU A 210 13.93 -2.41 0.62
N LYS A 211 14.06 -1.25 1.26
CA LYS A 211 14.57 -1.10 2.62
C LYS A 211 13.67 -0.14 3.37
N LEU A 212 13.15 -0.59 4.50
CA LEU A 212 12.34 0.22 5.41
C LEU A 212 12.87 0.05 6.82
N SER A 213 12.97 1.15 7.54
CA SER A 213 13.14 1.15 8.99
C SER A 213 12.11 2.06 9.64
N GLY A 214 11.74 1.78 10.89
CA GLY A 214 10.81 2.63 11.62
C GLY A 214 10.41 2.02 12.95
N LYS A 215 9.28 2.48 13.49
CA LYS A 215 8.75 2.01 14.77
C LYS A 215 7.29 1.61 14.63
N PHE A 216 7.00 0.33 14.85
CA PHE A 216 5.65 -0.21 14.92
C PHE A 216 5.00 0.18 16.26
N MET A 217 3.79 0.71 16.19
CA MET A 217 3.00 1.14 17.35
C MET A 217 3.80 2.02 18.32
N GLY A 218 4.60 2.94 17.77
CA GLY A 218 5.34 3.95 18.52
C GLY A 218 6.73 3.53 19.00
N LYS A 219 6.94 2.27 19.42
CA LYS A 219 8.22 1.82 20.02
C LYS A 219 8.86 0.59 19.38
N GLY A 220 8.08 -0.27 18.74
CA GLY A 220 8.58 -1.56 18.23
C GLY A 220 9.53 -1.38 17.06
N LYS A 221 10.84 -1.59 17.26
CA LYS A 221 11.82 -1.40 16.18
C LYS A 221 11.45 -2.28 14.99
N THR A 222 11.27 -1.68 13.83
CA THR A 222 10.85 -2.36 12.60
C THR A 222 11.92 -2.24 11.53
N THR A 223 12.20 -3.34 10.86
CA THR A 223 12.96 -3.37 9.61
C THR A 223 12.25 -4.26 8.60
N ILE A 224 12.14 -3.78 7.36
CA ILE A 224 11.71 -4.59 6.21
C ILE A 224 12.77 -4.46 5.15
N GLU A 225 13.27 -5.58 4.70
CA GLU A 225 14.24 -5.66 3.61
C GLU A 225 13.69 -6.61 2.56
N GLY A 226 13.86 -6.28 1.29
CA GLY A 226 13.47 -7.20 0.25
C GLY A 226 14.09 -6.89 -1.09
N GLY A 227 14.12 -7.92 -1.94
CA GLY A 227 14.47 -7.83 -3.33
C GLY A 227 13.34 -8.40 -4.19
N PHE A 228 13.14 -7.87 -5.38
CA PHE A 228 12.15 -8.39 -6.32
C PHE A 228 12.60 -8.24 -7.76
N ARG A 229 12.11 -9.11 -8.64
CA ARG A 229 12.24 -8.97 -10.10
C ARG A 229 10.86 -8.77 -10.70
N PRO A 230 10.64 -7.72 -11.50
CA PRO A 230 9.35 -7.50 -12.13
C PRO A 230 9.15 -8.50 -13.28
N GLU A 231 8.65 -9.71 -12.99
CA GLU A 231 8.19 -10.66 -14.00
C GLU A 231 6.66 -10.74 -13.99
N VAL A 232 6.04 -10.34 -15.12
CA VAL A 232 4.58 -10.26 -15.27
C VAL A 232 3.88 -11.63 -15.11
N GLN A 233 4.60 -12.74 -15.36
CA GLN A 233 4.03 -14.08 -15.29
C GLN A 233 4.47 -14.90 -14.07
N ARG A 234 5.61 -14.55 -13.46
CA ARG A 234 6.22 -15.31 -12.34
C ARG A 234 6.95 -14.36 -11.39
N PRO A 235 6.24 -13.72 -10.45
CA PRO A 235 6.87 -12.82 -9.50
C PRO A 235 8.00 -13.53 -8.72
N ASP A 236 9.20 -12.98 -8.79
CA ASP A 236 10.38 -13.40 -8.02
C ASP A 236 10.64 -12.32 -6.96
N PHE A 237 10.51 -12.65 -5.68
CA PHE A 237 10.75 -11.75 -4.57
C PHE A 237 11.25 -12.49 -3.34
N ASP A 238 11.98 -11.78 -2.50
CA ASP A 238 12.44 -12.17 -1.17
C ASP A 238 12.17 -10.98 -0.25
N VAL A 239 11.43 -11.20 0.83
CA VAL A 239 11.06 -10.16 1.79
C VAL A 239 11.26 -10.70 3.20
N LYS A 240 12.04 -9.97 3.98
CA LYS A 240 12.27 -10.17 5.39
C LYS A 240 11.65 -9.04 6.20
N VAL A 241 10.90 -9.38 7.23
CA VAL A 241 10.27 -8.44 8.17
C VAL A 241 10.72 -8.79 9.59
N GLU A 242 11.18 -7.79 10.32
CA GLU A 242 11.44 -7.90 11.76
C GLU A 242 10.75 -6.76 12.49
N ILE A 243 9.97 -7.09 13.51
CA ILE A 243 9.38 -6.15 14.46
C ILE A 243 9.80 -6.63 15.85
N GLY A 244 10.43 -5.76 16.64
CA GLY A 244 10.96 -6.13 17.95
C GLY A 244 10.39 -5.30 19.09
N LYS A 245 9.98 -5.99 20.17
CA LYS A 245 9.68 -5.39 21.48
C LYS A 245 8.61 -4.29 21.45
N THR A 246 7.53 -4.52 20.72
CA THR A 246 6.35 -3.65 20.73
C THR A 246 5.58 -3.81 22.03
N ASP A 247 5.20 -2.70 22.65
CA ASP A 247 4.35 -2.70 23.85
C ASP A 247 2.95 -3.23 23.51
N MET A 248 2.57 -4.38 24.07
CA MET A 248 1.31 -5.03 23.72
C MET A 248 0.07 -4.24 24.13
N THR A 249 0.18 -3.34 25.11
CA THR A 249 -0.96 -2.48 25.52
C THR A 249 -1.42 -1.57 24.38
N THR A 250 -0.51 -1.21 23.48
CA THR A 250 -0.82 -0.42 22.28
C THR A 250 -1.65 -1.21 21.25
N LEU A 251 -1.70 -2.53 21.37
CA LEU A 251 -2.44 -3.43 20.49
C LEU A 251 -3.83 -3.82 21.05
N ASN A 252 -4.24 -3.28 22.19
CA ASN A 252 -5.47 -3.71 22.87
C ASN A 252 -6.73 -3.63 21.99
N ASP A 253 -6.88 -2.62 21.14
CA ASP A 253 -8.03 -2.56 20.23
C ASP A 253 -8.01 -3.68 19.18
N VAL A 254 -6.81 -4.08 18.72
CA VAL A 254 -6.64 -5.23 17.81
C VAL A 254 -6.95 -6.53 18.54
N LEU A 255 -6.42 -6.71 19.75
CA LEU A 255 -6.64 -7.89 20.58
C LEU A 255 -8.13 -8.05 20.93
N LYS A 256 -8.84 -6.96 21.23
CA LYS A 256 -10.29 -6.98 21.44
C LYS A 256 -11.05 -7.34 20.17
N ALA A 257 -10.66 -6.77 19.03
CA ALA A 257 -11.37 -6.97 17.76
C ALA A 257 -11.30 -8.42 17.23
N TYR A 258 -10.21 -9.14 17.50
CA TYR A 258 -10.01 -10.51 17.00
C TYR A 258 -10.01 -11.59 18.08
N GLY A 259 -9.54 -11.28 19.28
CA GLY A 259 -9.41 -12.23 20.39
C GLY A 259 -10.35 -11.98 21.57
N GLY A 260 -11.00 -10.81 21.64
CA GLY A 260 -11.95 -10.48 22.71
C GLY A 260 -11.32 -10.20 24.08
N PHE A 261 -10.01 -9.93 24.16
CA PHE A 261 -9.29 -9.64 25.40
C PHE A 261 -8.36 -8.43 25.26
N ASP A 262 -7.86 -7.92 26.39
CA ASP A 262 -6.82 -6.91 26.46
C ASP A 262 -5.73 -7.26 27.46
N VAL A 263 -4.58 -6.59 27.30
CA VAL A 263 -3.42 -6.77 28.16
C VAL A 263 -3.07 -5.50 28.93
N LYS A 264 -2.54 -5.69 30.14
CA LYS A 264 -1.91 -4.68 31.01
C LYS A 264 -0.44 -4.47 30.71
N SER A 265 0.25 -5.53 30.29
CA SER A 265 1.68 -5.51 30.02
C SER A 265 2.07 -6.66 29.09
N GLY A 266 3.29 -6.62 28.58
CA GLY A 266 3.86 -7.62 27.67
C GLY A 266 4.53 -6.99 26.46
N ALA A 267 5.37 -7.77 25.78
CA ALA A 267 6.03 -7.34 24.55
C ALA A 267 5.73 -8.29 23.39
N PHE A 268 5.34 -7.71 22.26
CA PHE A 268 5.14 -8.39 20.98
C PHE A 268 6.37 -8.23 20.09
N SER A 269 6.78 -9.31 19.42
CA SER A 269 7.75 -9.27 18.32
C SER A 269 7.26 -10.15 17.17
N LEU A 270 7.74 -9.87 15.97
CA LEU A 270 7.39 -10.60 14.76
C LEU A 270 8.64 -10.80 13.91
N ILE A 271 8.86 -12.02 13.44
CA ILE A 271 9.85 -12.30 12.40
C ILE A 271 9.13 -13.02 11.26
N SER A 272 9.30 -12.52 10.04
CA SER A 272 8.75 -13.13 8.84
C SER A 272 9.79 -13.13 7.73
N GLU A 273 9.78 -14.21 6.95
CA GLU A 273 10.60 -14.33 5.75
C GLU A 273 9.73 -15.00 4.69
N ILE A 274 9.62 -14.37 3.52
CA ILE A 274 8.79 -14.83 2.42
C ILE A 274 9.60 -14.71 1.15
N HIS A 275 9.78 -15.82 0.44
CA HIS A 275 10.48 -15.86 -0.83
C HIS A 275 9.67 -16.61 -1.89
N THR A 276 9.92 -16.30 -3.16
CA THR A 276 9.38 -17.06 -4.28
C THR A 276 10.48 -17.72 -5.10
N ASP A 277 10.25 -18.99 -5.46
CA ASP A 277 11.07 -19.73 -6.42
C ASP A 277 10.19 -20.31 -7.52
N LYS A 278 10.40 -19.87 -8.77
CA LYS A 278 9.71 -20.37 -9.96
C LYS A 278 8.17 -20.36 -9.83
N GLY A 279 7.62 -19.30 -9.24
CA GLY A 279 6.18 -19.14 -9.01
C GLY A 279 5.62 -19.94 -7.83
N ARG A 280 6.48 -20.53 -6.98
CA ARG A 280 6.07 -21.11 -5.69
C ARG A 280 6.47 -20.15 -4.58
N VAL A 281 5.51 -19.81 -3.72
CA VAL A 281 5.76 -19.03 -2.50
C VAL A 281 6.13 -20.00 -1.39
N GLN A 282 7.17 -19.66 -0.65
CA GLN A 282 7.57 -20.32 0.59
C GLN A 282 7.92 -19.24 1.61
N GLY A 283 7.71 -19.55 2.88
CA GLY A 283 8.05 -18.62 3.93
C GLY A 283 7.48 -19.02 5.26
N TYR A 284 7.67 -18.15 6.24
CA TYR A 284 7.06 -18.30 7.54
C TYR A 284 6.78 -16.94 8.15
N ILE A 285 5.85 -16.95 9.09
CA ILE A 285 5.64 -15.86 10.03
C ILE A 285 5.70 -16.42 11.45
N LYS A 286 6.41 -15.72 12.33
CA LYS A 286 6.65 -16.10 13.73
C LYS A 286 6.35 -14.93 14.65
N PRO A 287 5.13 -14.82 15.19
CA PRO A 287 4.86 -13.92 16.30
C PRO A 287 5.48 -14.45 17.61
N PHE A 288 5.95 -13.54 18.45
CA PHE A 288 6.48 -13.81 19.78
C PHE A 288 5.79 -12.91 20.80
N PHE A 289 5.41 -13.50 21.93
CA PHE A 289 4.84 -12.79 23.07
C PHE A 289 5.71 -13.05 24.31
N ASP A 290 6.30 -11.99 24.86
CA ASP A 290 7.09 -12.03 26.10
C ASP A 290 6.24 -11.50 27.26
N ARG A 291 5.91 -12.41 28.20
CA ARG A 291 5.22 -12.13 29.47
C ARG A 291 3.99 -11.22 29.36
N PRO A 292 2.96 -11.59 28.59
CA PRO A 292 1.70 -10.84 28.57
C PRO A 292 0.95 -10.97 29.90
N GLU A 293 0.37 -9.87 30.38
CA GLU A 293 -0.54 -9.84 31.53
C GLU A 293 -1.92 -9.35 31.05
N ILE A 294 -3.01 -10.07 31.32
CA ILE A 294 -4.34 -9.83 30.74
C ILE A 294 -5.25 -9.08 31.75
N TYR A 295 -6.10 -8.16 31.29
CA TYR A 295 -6.97 -7.34 32.16
C TYR A 295 -8.35 -7.97 32.39
N ASP A 296 -9.17 -8.09 31.34
CA ASP A 296 -10.55 -8.58 31.44
C ASP A 296 -10.73 -9.83 30.59
N LEU A 297 -11.08 -10.91 31.25
CA LEU A 297 -11.55 -12.13 30.63
C LEU A 297 -13.07 -12.15 30.85
N SER A 298 -13.84 -12.23 29.77
CA SER A 298 -15.23 -12.68 29.93
C SER A 298 -15.19 -14.03 30.66
N GLN A 299 -15.99 -14.17 31.72
CA GLN A 299 -15.85 -15.17 32.80
C GLN A 299 -15.84 -16.66 32.38
N ASP A 300 -15.97 -17.00 31.10
CA ASP A 300 -16.14 -18.38 30.62
C ASP A 300 -14.96 -18.97 29.83
N GLN A 301 -13.85 -18.25 29.59
CA GLN A 301 -12.80 -18.75 28.68
C GLN A 301 -11.39 -18.91 29.29
N THR A 302 -11.19 -18.63 30.58
CA THR A 302 -9.87 -18.31 31.14
C THR A 302 -8.82 -19.43 31.11
N ASP A 303 -9.19 -20.67 31.41
CA ASP A 303 -8.17 -21.69 31.69
C ASP A 303 -7.74 -22.45 30.41
N ASN A 304 -8.49 -22.32 29.32
CA ASN A 304 -8.23 -23.06 28.09
C ASN A 304 -7.38 -22.28 27.08
N ILE A 305 -7.47 -20.95 26.98
CA ILE A 305 -6.87 -20.21 25.85
C ILE A 305 -5.34 -20.24 25.85
N PHE A 306 -4.73 -19.74 26.92
CA PHE A 306 -3.27 -19.62 26.98
C PHE A 306 -2.60 -20.95 27.32
N GLN A 307 -3.30 -21.85 28.03
CA GLN A 307 -2.83 -23.22 28.23
C GLN A 307 -2.85 -23.99 26.90
N GLN A 308 -3.86 -23.86 26.04
CA GLN A 308 -3.87 -24.47 24.71
C GLN A 308 -2.91 -23.79 23.72
N LEU A 309 -2.72 -22.47 23.81
CA LEU A 309 -1.70 -21.78 23.03
C LEU A 309 -0.30 -22.28 23.41
N TYR A 310 -0.04 -22.43 24.71
CA TYR A 310 1.20 -22.97 25.25
C TYR A 310 1.38 -24.46 24.91
N GLU A 311 0.35 -25.29 25.09
CA GLU A 311 0.36 -26.73 24.78
C GLU A 311 0.47 -27.00 23.27
N GLY A 312 -0.20 -26.20 22.43
CA GLY A 312 -0.15 -26.28 20.97
C GLY A 312 1.20 -25.85 20.39
N VAL A 313 1.82 -24.82 20.98
CA VAL A 313 3.17 -24.36 20.62
C VAL A 313 4.24 -25.34 21.12
N VAL A 314 4.17 -25.81 22.36
CA VAL A 314 5.12 -26.79 22.90
C VAL A 314 5.04 -28.12 22.15
N GLY A 315 3.84 -28.56 21.75
CA GLY A 315 3.63 -29.76 20.93
C GLY A 315 4.20 -29.65 19.51
N ALA A 316 4.18 -28.47 18.89
CA ALA A 316 4.71 -28.23 17.55
C ALA A 316 6.24 -27.93 17.54
N VAL A 317 6.75 -27.26 18.58
CA VAL A 317 8.14 -26.78 18.68
C VAL A 317 9.09 -27.81 19.31
N ALA A 318 8.61 -28.74 20.16
CA ALA A 318 9.42 -29.84 20.70
C ALA A 318 10.06 -30.72 19.59
N SER A 319 9.49 -30.71 18.38
CA SER A 319 10.03 -31.39 17.21
C SER A 319 11.18 -30.66 16.50
N ILE A 320 11.43 -29.36 16.76
CA ILE A 320 12.33 -28.55 15.91
C ILE A 320 13.36 -27.70 16.68
N LEU A 321 13.14 -27.25 17.93
CA LEU A 321 14.15 -26.42 18.64
C LEU A 321 14.18 -26.64 20.17
N GLU A 322 15.26 -27.24 20.67
CA GLU A 322 15.64 -27.27 22.09
C GLU A 322 16.34 -25.95 22.48
N ASN A 323 15.64 -24.84 22.79
CA ASN A 323 16.17 -23.76 23.68
C ASN A 323 15.28 -22.54 24.00
N VAL A 324 13.94 -22.58 23.83
CA VAL A 324 13.12 -21.38 24.15
C VAL A 324 12.80 -21.34 25.66
N PRO A 325 13.09 -20.24 26.38
CA PRO A 325 12.73 -20.08 27.80
C PRO A 325 11.22 -20.20 28.04
N ARG A 326 10.81 -20.72 29.20
CA ARG A 326 9.41 -21.07 29.54
C ARG A 326 8.39 -19.93 29.49
N ASP A 327 8.83 -18.67 29.47
CA ASP A 327 7.97 -17.47 29.57
C ASP A 327 7.70 -16.80 28.21
N GLN A 328 8.06 -17.46 27.09
CA GLN A 328 7.90 -16.94 25.74
C GLN A 328 7.04 -17.91 24.91
N VAL A 329 6.01 -17.36 24.26
CA VAL A 329 5.16 -18.13 23.33
C VAL A 329 5.50 -17.72 21.91
N ALA A 330 5.81 -18.70 21.06
CA ALA A 330 6.17 -18.49 19.66
C ALA A 330 5.37 -19.42 18.75
N THR A 331 4.45 -18.88 17.95
CA THR A 331 3.74 -19.65 16.92
C THR A 331 4.52 -19.55 15.62
N LYS A 332 4.58 -20.63 14.82
CA LYS A 332 5.13 -20.58 13.46
C LYS A 332 4.04 -21.01 12.48
N THR A 333 3.68 -20.14 11.55
CA THR A 333 2.81 -20.50 10.42
C THR A 333 3.64 -20.53 9.15
N GLU A 334 3.58 -21.64 8.43
CA GLU A 334 4.24 -21.79 7.13
C GLU A 334 3.38 -21.20 6.03
N ILE A 335 4.00 -20.41 5.16
CA ILE A 335 3.34 -19.79 4.02
C ILE A 335 3.72 -20.60 2.80
N THR A 336 2.74 -21.27 2.18
CA THR A 336 2.94 -22.00 0.93
C THR A 336 1.86 -21.65 -0.08
N GLY A 337 2.23 -21.52 -1.35
CA GLY A 337 1.28 -21.15 -2.39
C GLY A 337 1.83 -21.29 -3.79
N ASN A 338 0.94 -21.39 -4.78
CA ASN A 338 1.29 -21.46 -6.20
C ASN A 338 0.77 -20.23 -6.94
N LEU A 339 1.66 -19.49 -7.59
CA LEU A 339 1.38 -18.27 -8.33
C LEU A 339 1.16 -18.60 -9.81
N LYS A 340 0.05 -19.27 -10.15
CA LYS A 340 -0.31 -19.52 -11.57
C LYS A 340 -1.34 -18.51 -12.07
N ASN A 341 -1.02 -17.82 -13.16
CA ASN A 341 -1.91 -16.92 -13.92
C ASN A 341 -2.59 -15.81 -13.09
N ILE A 342 -1.83 -15.16 -12.21
CA ILE A 342 -2.33 -14.06 -11.41
C ILE A 342 -2.16 -12.75 -12.21
N LYS A 343 -3.28 -12.11 -12.60
CA LYS A 343 -3.31 -10.76 -13.22
C LYS A 343 -3.30 -9.64 -12.17
N VAL A 344 -2.65 -9.86 -11.04
CA VAL A 344 -2.64 -8.95 -9.87
C VAL A 344 -1.21 -8.41 -9.74
N GLY A 345 -1.04 -7.16 -9.31
CA GLY A 345 0.28 -6.57 -9.15
C GLY A 345 1.11 -7.31 -8.09
N THR A 346 2.44 -7.41 -8.28
CA THR A 346 3.34 -8.07 -7.32
C THR A 346 3.17 -7.56 -5.89
N TRP A 347 2.92 -6.26 -5.73
CA TRP A 347 2.77 -5.62 -4.41
C TRP A 347 1.44 -5.97 -3.72
N GLU A 348 0.36 -6.02 -4.49
CA GLU A 348 -0.95 -6.46 -4.01
C GLU A 348 -0.90 -7.95 -3.60
N LEU A 349 -0.17 -8.77 -4.34
CA LEU A 349 0.07 -10.18 -3.98
C LEU A 349 0.83 -10.29 -2.65
N ILE A 350 1.95 -9.56 -2.50
CA ILE A 350 2.75 -9.56 -1.26
C ILE A 350 1.88 -9.13 -0.07
N TRP A 351 1.10 -8.06 -0.23
CA TRP A 351 0.18 -7.58 0.81
C TRP A 351 -0.87 -8.62 1.19
N ASN A 352 -1.50 -9.28 0.21
CA ASN A 352 -2.51 -10.30 0.47
C ASN A 352 -1.92 -11.55 1.14
N LEU A 353 -0.72 -11.98 0.72
CA LEU A 353 -0.01 -13.10 1.35
C LEU A 353 0.31 -12.78 2.81
N PHE A 354 0.86 -11.59 3.08
CA PHE A 354 1.16 -11.17 4.43
C PHE A 354 -0.10 -11.02 5.29
N LYS A 355 -1.16 -10.37 4.77
CA LYS A 355 -2.43 -10.20 5.48
C LYS A 355 -3.05 -11.54 5.86
N ASN A 356 -3.13 -12.47 4.90
CA ASN A 356 -3.69 -13.80 5.16
C ASN A 356 -2.81 -14.60 6.12
N ALA A 357 -1.50 -14.66 5.91
CA ALA A 357 -0.60 -15.39 6.79
C ALA A 357 -0.55 -14.81 8.21
N PHE A 358 -0.63 -13.49 8.35
CA PHE A 358 -0.71 -12.83 9.64
C PHE A 358 -2.02 -13.17 10.35
N ILE A 359 -3.16 -13.06 9.66
CA ILE A 359 -4.44 -13.50 10.20
C ILE A 359 -4.34 -14.98 10.57
N ASP A 360 -3.92 -15.88 9.67
CA ASP A 360 -3.78 -17.33 9.92
C ASP A 360 -2.70 -17.70 10.95
N ALA A 361 -1.79 -16.81 11.33
CA ALA A 361 -0.84 -17.05 12.42
C ALA A 361 -1.38 -16.58 13.77
N MET A 362 -2.19 -15.53 13.73
CA MET A 362 -2.93 -15.02 14.87
C MET A 362 -4.18 -15.87 15.14
N THR A 363 -4.81 -16.42 14.10
CA THR A 363 -6.08 -17.13 14.16
C THR A 363 -5.94 -18.43 14.93
N PRO A 364 -5.06 -19.42 14.67
CA PRO A 364 -4.86 -20.57 15.54
C PRO A 364 -4.33 -20.19 16.93
N ALA A 365 -3.66 -19.03 17.05
CA ALA A 365 -3.36 -18.46 18.36
C ALA A 365 -4.62 -17.95 19.11
N PHE A 366 -5.76 -17.86 18.41
CA PHE A 366 -7.07 -17.38 18.88
C PHE A 366 -8.27 -18.33 18.58
N GLU A 367 -8.18 -19.38 17.74
CA GLU A 367 -9.31 -20.16 17.16
C GLU A 367 -9.39 -21.61 17.64
N ASN A 368 -8.40 -22.13 18.37
CA ASN A 368 -8.57 -23.37 19.14
C ASN A 368 -9.65 -23.26 20.25
N LEU A 369 -10.41 -22.16 20.26
CA LEU A 369 -11.36 -21.74 21.27
C LEU A 369 -12.84 -22.02 20.94
N ASN A 370 -13.18 -22.50 19.74
CA ASN A 370 -14.59 -22.66 19.35
C ASN A 370 -15.06 -24.09 19.03
N THR A 371 -14.19 -25.10 19.02
CA THR A 371 -14.58 -26.47 18.62
C THR A 371 -14.78 -27.48 19.76
N ILE A 372 -14.69 -27.07 21.02
CA ILE A 372 -14.91 -27.97 22.18
C ILE A 372 -16.23 -27.62 22.93
N GLY A 373 -17.16 -26.91 22.27
CA GLY A 373 -18.48 -26.57 22.80
C GLY A 373 -19.66 -27.33 22.19
N LYS A 374 -19.43 -28.36 21.36
CA LYS A 374 -20.51 -29.09 20.66
C LYS A 374 -20.54 -30.61 20.78
N GLU A 375 -19.66 -31.20 21.59
CA GLU A 375 -19.81 -32.59 22.02
C GLU A 375 -19.54 -32.68 23.52
N ASN A 376 -20.60 -32.43 24.31
CA ASN A 376 -21.02 -33.19 25.49
C ASN A 376 -22.23 -32.54 26.14
#